data_AF-A0A7C5IUV1-F1
#
_entry.id   AF-A0A7C5IUV1-F1
#
_cell.length_a   1.000
_cell.length_b   1.000
_cell.length_c   1.000
_cell.angle_alpha   90.00
_cell.angle_beta   90.00
_cell.angle_gamma   90.00
#
_symmetry.space_group_name_H-M   'P 1'
#
loop_
_entity.id
_entity.type
_entity.pdbx_description
1 polymer ?
#
loop_
_entity_poly.entity_id
_entity_poly.type
_entity_poly.pdbx_seq_one_letter_code
_entity_poly.pdbx_strand_id
1 'polypeptide(L)' 'MEWVRALHVISVISWMAGLFYLPRLFVYHAEAKPGSVQSETFKVMERRLFRAIMTPAMVASWVFGLW' A
#
# COMPACT_ATOMS: atom_id res chain seq x y z
N MET A 1 8.96 8.65 -24.29
CA MET A 1 8.70 7.24 -23.91
C MET A 1 9.48 6.81 -22.66
N GLU A 2 10.73 7.22 -22.47
CA GLU A 2 11.52 6.91 -21.25
C GLU A 2 10.83 7.35 -19.94
N TRP A 3 10.23 8.55 -19.91
CA TRP A 3 9.52 9.06 -18.73
C TRP A 3 8.32 8.21 -18.30
N VAL A 4 7.56 7.65 -19.26
CA VAL A 4 6.41 6.78 -18.96
C VAL A 4 6.89 5.46 -18.35
N ARG A 5 7.97 4.89 -18.89
CA ARG A 5 8.65 3.72 -18.31
C ARG A 5 9.16 3.99 -16.90
N ALA A 6 9.78 5.15 -16.68
CA ALA A 6 10.24 5.53 -15.33
C ALA A 6 9.08 5.66 -14.34
N LEU A 7 7.98 6.33 -14.71
CA LEU A 7 6.79 6.46 -13.87
C LEU A 7 6.11 5.12 -13.60
N HIS A 8 6.07 4.21 -14.59
CA HIS A 8 5.60 2.84 -14.40
C HIS A 8 6.43 2.12 -13.33
N VAL A 9 7.75 2.12 -13.46
CA VAL A 9 8.64 1.45 -12.50
C VAL A 9 8.53 2.04 -11.09
N ILE A 10 8.46 3.38 -10.95
CA ILE A 10 8.28 4.04 -9.65
C ILE A 10 6.93 3.64 -9.02
N SER A 11 5.87 3.59 -9.83
CA SER A 11 4.53 3.19 -9.36
C SER A 11 4.52 1.73 -8.91
N VAL A 12 5.17 0.84 -9.66
CA VAL A 12 5.28 -0.60 -9.34
C VAL A 12 6.06 -0.81 -8.05
N ILE A 13 7.20 -0.14 -7.88
CA ILE A 13 8.00 -0.22 -6.65
C ILE A 13 7.19 0.29 -5.45
N SER A 14 6.48 1.40 -5.61
CA SER A 14 5.62 1.96 -4.56
C SER A 14 4.49 1.01 -4.17
N TRP A 15 3.90 0.32 -5.15
CA TRP A 15 2.87 -0.69 -4.91
C TRP A 15 3.42 -1.95 -4.22
N MET A 16 4.59 -2.43 -4.65
CA MET A 16 5.30 -3.55 -4.02
C MET A 16 5.66 -3.26 -2.57
N ALA A 17 6.19 -2.07 -2.27
CA ALA A 17 6.50 -1.66 -0.90
C ALA A 17 5.27 -1.71 0.01
N GLY A 18 4.10 -1.27 -0.49
CA GLY A 18 2.84 -1.38 0.24
C GLY A 18 2.41 -2.83 0.48
N LEU A 19 2.55 -3.72 -0.51
CA LEU A 19 2.25 -5.15 -0.37
C LEU A 19 3.15 -5.86 0.65
N PHE A 20 4.40 -5.45 0.81
CA PHE A 20 5.29 -6.02 1.84
C PHE A 20 5.03 -5.44 3.24
N TYR A 21 4.59 -4.18 3.35
CA TYR A 21 4.35 -3.52 4.63
C TYR A 21 2.99 -3.90 5.26
N LEU A 22 1.97 -4.13 4.43
CA LEU A 22 0.60 -4.44 4.89
C LEU A 22 0.51 -5.74 5.74
N PRO A 23 1.10 -6.90 5.35
CA PRO A 23 1.05 -8.14 6.12
C PRO A 23 1.67 -7.99 7.52
N ARG A 24 2.77 -7.24 7.61
CA ARG A 24 3.43 -6.95 8.89
C ARG A 24 2.49 -6.18 9.83
N LEU A 25 1.75 -5.22 9.27
CA LEU A 25 0.78 -4.45 10.03
C LEU A 25 -0.37 -5.35 10.54
N PHE A 26 -0.84 -6.28 9.72
CA PHE A 26 -1.87 -7.26 10.11
C PHE A 26 -1.42 -8.23 11.20
N VAL A 27 -0.15 -8.66 11.20
CA VAL A 27 0.40 -9.49 12.29
C VAL A 27 0.34 -8.72 13.62
N TYR A 28 0.78 -7.45 13.65
CA TYR A 28 0.68 -6.63 14.84
C TYR A 28 -0.77 -6.33 15.26
N HIS A 29 -1.68 -6.22 14.28
CA HIS A 29 -3.10 -6.09 14.56
C HIS A 29 -3.67 -7.34 15.26
N ALA A 30 -3.32 -8.53 14.78
CA ALA A 30 -3.79 -9.80 15.34
C ALA A 30 -3.28 -10.04 16.76
N GLU A 31 -2.09 -9.52 17.09
CA GLU A 31 -1.53 -9.57 18.44
C GLU A 31 -2.14 -8.53 19.40
N ALA A 32 -2.77 -7.47 18.87
CA ALA A 32 -3.37 -6.42 19.68
C ALA A 32 -4.70 -6.90 20.31
N LYS A 33 -4.96 -6.52 21.56
CA LYS A 33 -6.25 -6.82 22.20
C LYS A 33 -7.40 -6.15 21.45
N PRO A 34 -8.49 -6.87 21.13
CA PRO A 34 -9.67 -6.29 20.50
C PRO A 34 -10.22 -5.13 21.34
N GLY A 35 -10.42 -3.97 20.71
CA GLY A 35 -10.91 -2.76 21.39
C GLY A 35 -9.85 -1.91 22.10
N SER A 36 -8.56 -2.27 21.99
CA SER A 36 -7.46 -1.41 22.44
C SER A 36 -7.27 -0.21 21.49
N VAL A 37 -6.71 0.89 22.00
CA VAL A 37 -6.32 2.06 21.21
C VAL A 37 -5.34 1.67 20.09
N GLN A 38 -4.49 0.67 20.31
CA GLN A 38 -3.60 0.13 19.28
C GLN A 38 -4.36 -0.50 18.12
N SER A 39 -5.40 -1.32 18.38
CA SER A 39 -6.22 -1.93 17.33
C SER A 39 -6.90 -0.88 16.45
N GLU A 40 -7.48 0.16 17.05
CA GLU A 40 -8.11 1.26 16.27
C GLU A 40 -7.08 2.05 15.45
N THR A 41 -5.89 2.28 16.00
CA THR A 41 -4.79 2.93 15.29
C THR A 41 -4.33 2.09 14.09
N PHE A 42 -4.19 0.77 14.26
CA PHE A 42 -3.82 -0.14 13.18
C PHE A 42 -4.87 -0.17 12.06
N LYS A 43 -6.18 -0.17 12.38
CA LYS A 43 -7.24 -0.08 11.34
C LYS A 43 -7.09 1.16 10.47
N VAL A 44 -6.77 2.30 11.08
CA VAL A 44 -6.55 3.57 10.35
C VAL A 44 -5.30 3.48 9.49
N MET A 45 -4.19 2.96 10.04
CA MET A 45 -2.94 2.80 9.30
C MET A 45 -3.10 1.85 8.10
N GLU A 46 -3.73 0.69 8.28
CA GLU A 46 -4.02 -0.29 7.23
C GLU A 46 -4.89 0.31 6.13
N ARG A 47 -5.98 1.00 6.51
CA ARG A 47 -6.89 1.64 5.56
C ARG A 47 -6.18 2.72 4.75
N ARG A 48 -5.36 3.53 5.41
CA ARG A 48 -4.61 4.62 4.76
C ARG A 48 -3.54 4.07 3.83
N LEU A 49 -2.80 3.04 4.25
CA LEU A 49 -1.82 2.37 3.40
C LEU A 49 -2.49 1.77 2.16
N PHE A 50 -3.58 1.02 2.35
CA PHE A 50 -4.25 0.34 1.26
C PHE A 50 -4.93 1.32 0.29
N ARG A 51 -5.77 2.24 0.79
CA ARG A 51 -6.53 3.16 -0.08
C ARG A 51 -5.73 4.36 -0.57
N ALA A 52 -4.87 4.94 0.25
CA ALA A 52 -4.17 6.18 -0.12
C ALA A 52 -2.85 5.93 -0.84
N ILE A 53 -2.19 4.78 -0.62
CA ILE A 53 -0.89 4.48 -1.23
C ILE A 53 -1.01 3.36 -2.25
N MET A 54 -1.42 2.16 -1.83
CA MET A 54 -1.41 0.98 -2.71
C MET A 54 -2.39 1.10 -3.88
N THR A 55 -3.63 1.54 -3.63
CA THR A 55 -4.66 1.64 -4.66
C THR A 55 -4.26 2.59 -5.79
N PRO A 56 -3.86 3.86 -5.53
CA PRO A 56 -3.42 4.74 -6.61
C PRO A 56 -2.10 4.28 -7.26
N ALA A 57 -1.16 3.70 -6.51
CA ALA A 57 0.07 3.16 -7.08
C ALA A 57 -0.19 1.98 -8.03
N MET A 58 -1.15 1.10 -7.70
CA MET A 58 -1.59 0.01 -8.56
C MET A 58 -2.22 0.55 -9.86
N VAL A 59 -3.15 1.50 -9.74
CA VAL A 59 -3.79 2.13 -10.91
C VAL A 59 -2.76 2.82 -11.80
N ALA A 60 -1.85 3.60 -11.22
CA ALA A 60 -0.77 4.26 -11.96
C ALA A 60 0.14 3.24 -12.67
N SER A 61 0.49 2.13 -12.01
CA SER A 61 1.29 1.06 -12.61
C SER A 61 0.61 0.47 -13.84
N TRP A 62 -0.69 0.21 -13.78
CA TRP A 62 -1.44 -0.31 -14.92
C TRP A 62 -1.57 0.71 -16.05
N VAL A 63 -1.91 1.96 -15.73
CA VAL A 63 -2.07 3.02 -16.74
C VAL A 63 -0.75 3.32 -17.47
N PHE A 64 0.36 3.44 -16.74
CA PHE A 64 1.69 3.66 -17.35
C PHE A 64 2.30 2.40 -17.97
N GLY A 65 1.81 1.20 -17.61
CA GLY A 65 2.29 -0.07 -18.17
C GLY A 65 1.59 -0.46 -19.47
N LEU A 66 0.35 0.01 -19.67
CA LEU A 66 -0.44 -0.23 -20.87
C LEU A 66 -0.25 0.83 -21.97
N TRP A 67 0.53 1.88 -21.69
CA TRP A 67 0.85 2.99 -22.60
C TRP A 67 2.30 2.89 -23.09
#